data_AF-A0A6A4H3R8-F1
#
_entry.id   AF-A0A6A4H3R8-F1
#
_cell.length_a   1.000
_cell.length_b   1.000
_cell.length_c   1.000
_cell.angle_alpha   90.00
_cell.angle_beta   90.00
_cell.angle_gamma   90.00
#
_symmetry.space_group_name_H-M   'P 1'
#
loop_
_entity.id
_entity.type
_entity.pdbx_description
1 polymer ?
#
loop_
_entity_poly.entity_id
_entity_poly.type
_entity_poly.pdbx_seq_one_letter_code
_entity_poly.pdbx_strand_id
1 'polypeptide(L)'
;MLITTIVMAAVMYDTTGQTIEFSTSEGCESFTETFQGDCGVCLSPPGNFGSVLFSGISSTQEVQIFNEAGCTSASLVGQGFGPACWDQGHTSIRSALVSC
;
A
#
# COMPACT_ATOMS: atom_id res chain seq x y z
N MET A 1 36.97 16.34 -23.66
CA MET A 1 35.66 16.93 -23.31
C MET A 1 34.65 15.80 -23.42
N LEU A 2 34.22 15.20 -22.31
CA LEU A 2 33.26 14.09 -22.30
C LEU A 2 31.90 14.68 -21.90
N ILE A 3 30.90 14.59 -22.77
CA ILE A 3 29.54 15.10 -22.51
C ILE A 3 28.72 13.93 -21.96
N THR A 4 28.42 13.96 -20.67
CA THR A 4 27.60 12.94 -20.01
C THR A 4 26.12 13.29 -20.20
N THR A 5 25.42 12.51 -21.03
CA THR A 5 23.99 12.67 -21.29
C THR A 5 23.19 12.08 -20.12
N ILE A 6 22.47 12.90 -19.38
CA ILE A 6 21.56 12.46 -18.31
C ILE A 6 20.21 12.15 -18.96
N VAL A 7 19.85 10.87 -19.06
CA VAL A 7 18.50 10.45 -19.46
C VAL A 7 17.60 10.53 -18.23
N MET A 8 16.78 11.57 -18.14
CA MET A 8 15.72 11.65 -17.14
C MET A 8 14.56 10.78 -17.61
N ALA A 9 14.38 9.61 -17.01
CA ALA A 9 13.16 8.82 -17.18
C ALA A 9 12.01 9.59 -16.52
N ALA A 10 11.03 10.02 -17.32
CA ALA A 10 9.80 10.58 -16.80
C ALA A 10 8.99 9.45 -16.17
N VAL A 11 8.90 9.44 -14.85
CA VAL A 11 7.95 8.60 -14.11
C VAL A 11 6.58 9.25 -14.30
N MET A 12 5.72 8.63 -15.10
CA MET A 12 4.33 9.04 -15.19
C MET A 12 3.62 8.53 -13.92
N TYR A 13 3.39 9.42 -12.96
CA TYR A 13 2.53 9.13 -11.80
C TYR A 13 1.09 9.19 -12.29
N ASP A 14 0.44 8.02 -12.39
CA ASP A 14 -0.99 7.96 -12.68
C ASP A 14 -1.74 8.45 -11.43
N THR A 15 -2.26 9.67 -11.47
CA THR A 15 -2.95 10.34 -10.35
C THR A 15 -4.40 9.88 -10.18
N THR A 16 -4.74 8.67 -10.62
CA THR A 16 -6.01 8.05 -10.21
C THR A 16 -5.87 7.72 -8.73
N GLY A 17 -6.47 8.56 -7.88
CA GLY A 17 -6.31 8.49 -6.43
C GLY A 17 -6.54 7.09 -5.89
N GLN A 18 -5.45 6.43 -5.54
CA GLN A 18 -5.50 5.13 -4.87
C GLN A 18 -6.15 5.32 -3.51
N THR A 19 -7.03 4.40 -3.17
CA THR A 19 -7.73 4.39 -1.89
C THR A 19 -7.28 3.17 -1.12
N ILE A 20 -6.80 3.39 0.10
CA ILE A 20 -6.37 2.35 1.03
C ILE A 20 -7.24 2.47 2.26
N GLU A 21 -8.00 1.42 2.57
CA GLU A 21 -8.98 1.43 3.65
C GLU A 21 -8.65 0.34 4.65
N PHE A 22 -8.50 0.71 5.92
CA PHE A 22 -8.19 -0.20 7.01
C PHE A 22 -9.44 -0.53 7.80
N SER A 23 -9.58 -1.81 8.17
CA SER A 23 -10.66 -2.30 9.02
C SER A 23 -10.11 -3.00 10.25
N THR A 24 -10.76 -2.81 11.39
CA THR A 24 -10.46 -3.59 12.60
C THR A 24 -11.00 -5.02 12.54
N SER A 25 -11.95 -5.31 11.63
CA SER A 25 -12.46 -6.66 11.38
C SER A 25 -11.77 -7.30 10.17
N GLU A 26 -11.81 -8.63 10.12
CA GLU A 26 -11.55 -9.38 8.89
C GLU A 26 -12.72 -9.22 7.93
N GLY A 27 -12.44 -9.30 6.64
CA GLY A 27 -13.40 -9.00 5.58
C GLY A 27 -13.59 -7.50 5.43
N CYS A 28 -13.22 -6.99 4.25
CA CYS A 28 -13.35 -5.58 3.85
C CYS A 28 -14.82 -5.15 3.63
N GLU A 29 -15.69 -5.42 4.60
CA GLU A 29 -17.12 -5.09 4.60
C GLU A 29 -17.41 -3.79 5.38
N SER A 30 -16.51 -3.44 6.30
CA SER A 30 -16.60 -2.20 7.08
C SER A 30 -15.20 -1.60 7.24
N PHE A 31 -15.10 -0.27 7.17
CA PHE A 31 -13.82 0.44 7.20
C PHE A 31 -13.79 1.41 8.38
N THR A 32 -12.68 1.39 9.11
CA THR A 32 -12.44 2.29 10.25
C THR A 32 -11.71 3.54 9.79
N GLU A 33 -10.76 3.38 8.86
CA GLU A 33 -9.95 4.48 8.36
C GLU A 33 -9.77 4.37 6.85
N THR A 34 -10.02 5.46 6.12
CA THR A 34 -9.88 5.54 4.66
C THR A 34 -8.86 6.60 4.31
N PHE A 35 -7.90 6.24 3.47
CA PHE A 35 -6.84 7.11 3.00
C PHE A 35 -6.87 7.22 1.49
N GLN A 36 -6.74 8.44 0.98
CA GLN A 36 -6.47 8.71 -0.42
C GLN A 36 -5.07 9.30 -0.53
N GLY A 37 -4.26 8.78 -1.45
CA GLY A 37 -2.87 9.24 -1.58
C GLY A 37 -2.21 8.78 -2.86
N ASP A 38 -0.90 8.98 -2.93
CA ASP A 38 -0.04 8.54 -4.03
C ASP A 38 0.63 7.20 -3.72
N CYS A 39 1.06 6.48 -4.74
CA CYS A 39 1.89 5.29 -4.58
C CYS A 39 3.26 5.65 -3.97
N GLY A 40 3.94 4.68 -3.39
CA GLY A 40 5.24 4.84 -2.74
C GLY A 40 5.18 5.42 -1.32
N VAL A 41 3.99 5.78 -0.82
CA VAL A 41 3.80 6.28 0.54
C VAL A 41 3.40 5.15 1.48
N CYS A 42 4.17 4.97 2.55
CA CYS A 42 3.80 4.07 3.63
C CYS A 42 2.68 4.68 4.49
N LEU A 43 1.53 4.01 4.55
CA LEU A 43 0.44 4.38 5.44
C LEU A 43 0.50 3.57 6.72
N SER A 44 0.66 4.24 7.86
CA SER A 44 0.78 3.61 9.19
C SER A 44 -0.16 4.25 10.21
N PRO A 45 -1.49 4.08 10.06
CA PRO A 45 -2.44 4.58 11.02
C PRO A 45 -2.24 3.98 12.42
N PRO A 46 -2.58 4.72 13.49
CA PRO A 46 -2.46 4.22 14.85
C PRO A 46 -3.55 3.19 15.15
N GLY A 47 -3.21 1.90 15.12
CA GLY A 47 -4.18 0.85 15.42
C GLY A 47 -3.68 -0.52 15.04
N ASN A 48 -4.51 -1.54 15.27
CA ASN A 48 -4.31 -2.90 14.77
C ASN A 48 -5.50 -3.22 13.87
N PHE A 49 -5.23 -3.70 12.67
CA PHE A 49 -6.24 -3.90 11.64
C PHE A 49 -6.35 -5.38 11.27
N GLY A 50 -7.59 -5.82 11.12
CA GLY A 50 -7.97 -7.16 10.69
C GLY A 50 -7.98 -7.30 9.17
N SER A 51 -8.16 -6.21 8.43
CA SER A 51 -8.05 -6.23 6.97
C SER A 51 -7.67 -4.85 6.41
N VAL A 52 -7.21 -4.85 5.16
CA VAL A 52 -6.95 -3.65 4.37
C VAL A 52 -7.43 -3.85 2.93
N LEU A 53 -8.20 -2.89 2.43
CA LEU A 53 -8.65 -2.84 1.04
C LEU A 53 -7.79 -1.86 0.25
N PHE A 54 -7.24 -2.33 -0.87
CA PHE A 54 -6.64 -1.49 -1.89
C PHE A 54 -7.61 -1.34 -3.06
N SER A 55 -7.92 -0.11 -3.43
CA SER A 55 -8.77 0.20 -4.58
C SER A 55 -8.27 1.44 -5.33
N GLY A 56 -8.79 1.68 -6.53
CA GLY A 56 -8.31 2.78 -7.38
C GLY A 56 -6.88 2.60 -7.90
N ILE A 57 -6.34 1.38 -7.86
CA ILE A 57 -5.00 1.02 -8.36
C ILE A 57 -5.10 0.12 -9.59
N SER A 58 -4.07 0.12 -10.44
CA SER A 58 -3.98 -0.77 -11.59
C SER A 58 -3.64 -2.20 -11.17
N SER A 59 -3.98 -3.18 -12.01
CA SER A 59 -3.65 -4.59 -11.76
C SER A 59 -2.15 -4.91 -11.78
N THR A 60 -1.30 -3.97 -12.20
CA THR A 60 0.15 -4.12 -12.24
C THR A 60 0.87 -3.45 -11.08
N GLN A 61 0.15 -2.66 -10.25
CA GLN A 61 0.73 -2.05 -9.06
C GLN A 61 0.88 -3.10 -7.96
N GLU A 62 2.07 -3.19 -7.38
CA GLU A 62 2.32 -4.06 -6.23
C GLU A 62 1.71 -3.43 -4.98
N VAL A 63 1.10 -4.25 -4.13
CA VAL A 63 0.63 -3.87 -2.80
C VAL A 63 1.38 -4.68 -1.76
N GLN A 64 1.70 -4.06 -0.64
CA GLN A 64 2.45 -4.65 0.46
C GLN A 64 1.77 -4.33 1.79
N ILE A 65 1.72 -5.32 2.66
CA ILE A 65 1.11 -5.22 4.00
C ILE A 65 2.11 -5.65 5.07
N PHE A 66 2.06 -4.95 6.19
CA PHE A 66 3.06 -5.08 7.24
C PHE A 66 2.42 -5.21 8.61
N ASN A 67 3.04 -5.99 9.50
CA ASN A 67 2.61 -6.19 10.88
C ASN A 67 3.26 -5.25 11.89
N GLU A 68 4.06 -4.29 11.42
CA GLU A 68 4.56 -3.15 12.20
C GLU A 68 4.29 -1.84 11.47
N ALA A 69 4.42 -0.72 12.18
CA ALA A 69 4.31 0.60 11.57
C ALA A 69 5.61 0.95 10.80
N GLY A 70 5.49 1.72 9.72
CA GLY A 70 6.61 2.25 8.97
C GLY A 70 7.08 1.41 7.78
N CYS A 71 6.29 0.40 7.35
CA CYS A 71 6.53 -0.39 6.14
C CYS A 71 7.98 -0.91 6.00
N THR A 72 8.55 -1.40 7.10
CA THR A 72 9.92 -1.92 7.07
C THR A 72 9.93 -3.32 6.47
N SER A 73 10.96 -3.66 5.71
CA SER A 73 11.08 -4.96 5.04
C SER A 73 11.01 -6.14 6.02
N ALA A 74 11.46 -5.95 7.27
CA ALA A 74 11.41 -6.96 8.31
C ALA A 74 9.98 -7.25 8.82
N SER A 75 9.06 -6.30 8.63
CA SER A 75 7.66 -6.39 9.05
C SER A 75 6.71 -6.80 7.93
N LEU A 76 7.23 -7.11 6.73
CA LEU A 76 6.42 -7.50 5.58
C LEU A 76 5.76 -8.86 5.84
N VAL A 77 4.43 -8.91 5.80
CA VAL A 77 3.66 -10.13 6.02
C VAL A 77 2.88 -10.60 4.79
N GLY A 78 2.75 -9.75 3.77
CA GLY A 78 2.08 -10.09 2.53
C GLY A 78 2.36 -9.08 1.43
N GLN A 79 2.34 -9.57 0.20
CA GLN A 79 2.46 -8.75 -1.00
C GLN A 79 1.68 -9.38 -2.15
N GLY A 80 1.23 -8.55 -3.09
CA GLY A 80 0.57 -9.01 -4.31
C GLY A 80 0.39 -7.86 -5.29
N PHE A 81 -0.52 -8.01 -6.25
CA PHE A 81 -0.73 -7.01 -7.29
C PHE A 81 -2.20 -6.69 -7.47
N GLY A 82 -2.47 -5.42 -7.75
CA GLY A 82 -3.80 -4.91 -8.07
C GLY A 82 -4.73 -4.73 -6.87
N PRO A 83 -5.97 -4.27 -7.16
CA PRO A 83 -6.99 -4.08 -6.14
C PRO A 83 -7.30 -5.40 -5.43
N ALA A 84 -7.25 -5.38 -4.10
CA ALA A 84 -7.48 -6.58 -3.30
C ALA A 84 -7.89 -6.20 -1.87
N CYS A 85 -8.72 -7.04 -1.27
CA CYS A 85 -8.91 -7.08 0.17
C CYS A 85 -7.90 -8.08 0.75
N TRP A 86 -7.09 -7.62 1.69
CA TRP A 86 -6.15 -8.45 2.42
C TRP A 86 -6.58 -8.57 3.87
N ASP A 87 -6.80 -9.80 4.32
CA ASP A 87 -7.05 -10.09 5.72
C ASP A 87 -5.72 -10.30 6.47
N GLN A 88 -5.75 -10.01 7.77
CA GLN A 88 -4.67 -10.34 8.67
C GLN A 88 -4.46 -11.87 8.68
N GLY A 89 -3.20 -12.28 8.77
CA GLY A 89 -2.87 -13.68 9.04
C GLY A 89 -2.83 -13.94 10.54
N HIS A 90 -1.72 -14.52 11.01
CA HIS A 90 -1.47 -14.73 12.44
C HIS A 90 -1.15 -13.44 13.22
N THR A 91 -0.91 -12.32 12.53
CA THR A 91 -0.57 -11.02 13.13
C THR A 91 -1.38 -9.91 12.49
N SER A 92 -1.82 -8.95 13.30
CA SER A 92 -2.57 -7.79 12.81
C SER A 92 -1.76 -6.93 11.86
N ILE A 93 -2.48 -6.29 10.94
CA ILE A 93 -1.93 -5.32 9.99
C ILE A 93 -1.74 -3.99 10.74
N ARG A 94 -0.62 -3.34 10.47
CA ARG A 94 -0.20 -2.07 11.11
C ARG A 94 0.17 -0.99 10.10
N SER A 95 0.59 -1.39 8.91
CA SER A 95 0.86 -0.47 7.81
C SER A 95 0.68 -1.13 6.46
N ALA A 96 0.50 -0.31 5.43
CA ALA A 96 0.30 -0.73 4.05
C ALA A 96 0.99 0.24 3.08
N LEU A 97 1.40 -0.29 1.93
CA LEU A 97 2.08 0.44 0.86
C LEU A 97 1.55 -0.05 -0.49
N VAL A 98 1.38 0.87 -1.43
CA VAL A 98 1.24 0.54 -2.86
C VAL A 98 2.51 1.01 -3.55
N SER A 99 3.18 0.16 -4.31
CA SER A 99 4.39 0.53 -5.06
C SER A 99 4.07 1.38 -6.30
N CYS A 100 4.95 2.33 -6.58
CA CYS A 100 5.15 2.87 -7.93
C CYS A 100 6.30 2.08 -8.59
#